data_AF-A0A8C3N2W9-F1
#
_entry.id   AF-A0A8C3N2W9-F1
#
_cell.length_a   1.000
_cell.length_b   1.000
_cell.length_c   1.000
_cell.angle_alpha   90.00
_cell.angle_beta   90.00
_cell.angle_gamma   90.00
#
_symmetry.space_group_name_H-M   'P 1'
#
loop_
_entity.id
_entity.type
_entity.pdbx_description
1 polymer ?
#
loop_
_entity_poly.entity_id
_entity_poly.type
_entity_poly.pdbx_seq_one_letter_code
_entity_poly.pdbx_strand_id
1 'polypeptide(L)'
;MNYVGHLAESVFVTVKRLYHDMNPATLSGCIDVVVVRQPDNSFKCSPFHVRFGKLGVLRSKEKVVDIEINGEPVDLHMKLGDNGEAFFVEELEEHEVGYEEVLHVCVLV
;
A
#
# COMPACT_ATOMS: atom_id res chain seq x y z
N MET A 1 3.90 -39.08 -25.89
CA MET A 1 3.51 -37.65 -26.02
C MET A 1 2.96 -37.19 -24.68
N ASN A 2 3.73 -36.44 -23.89
CA ASN A 2 3.36 -35.97 -22.54
C ASN A 2 3.03 -34.47 -22.48
N TYR A 3 2.68 -33.87 -23.63
CA TYR A 3 2.45 -32.43 -23.75
C TYR A 3 1.32 -31.92 -22.84
N VAL A 4 0.25 -32.70 -22.70
CA VAL A 4 -0.90 -32.33 -21.85
C VAL A 4 -0.53 -32.33 -20.37
N GLY A 5 0.31 -33.28 -19.93
CA GLY A 5 0.81 -33.35 -18.55
C GLY A 5 1.72 -32.16 -18.20
N HIS A 6 2.68 -31.86 -19.07
CA HIS A 6 3.57 -30.70 -18.89
C HIS A 6 2.83 -29.36 -18.94
N LEU A 7 1.79 -29.25 -19.78
CA LEU A 7 0.96 -28.05 -19.84
C LEU A 7 0.12 -27.89 -18.56
N ALA A 8 -0.50 -28.96 -18.08
CA ALA A 8 -1.30 -28.93 -16.84
C ALA A 8 -0.45 -28.58 -15.62
N GLU A 9 0.76 -29.13 -15.52
CA GLU A 9 1.70 -28.83 -14.44
C GLU A 9 2.14 -27.35 -14.48
N SER A 10 2.45 -26.83 -15.68
CA SER A 10 2.85 -25.42 -15.88
C SER A 10 1.73 -24.44 -15.51
N VAL A 11 0.49 -24.73 -15.91
CA VAL A 11 -0.69 -23.92 -15.56
C VAL A 11 -0.95 -23.96 -14.05
N PHE A 12 -0.86 -25.13 -13.44
CA PHE A 12 -1.07 -25.30 -12.00
C PHE A 12 -0.05 -24.51 -11.17
N VAL A 13 1.24 -24.58 -11.56
CA VAL A 13 2.31 -23.82 -10.91
C VAL A 13 2.09 -22.30 -11.06
N THR A 14 1.65 -21.85 -12.23
CA THR A 14 1.37 -20.43 -12.48
C THR A 14 0.21 -19.91 -11.61
N VAL A 15 -0.90 -20.64 -11.55
CA VAL A 15 -2.06 -20.25 -10.70
C VAL A 15 -1.68 -20.23 -9.22
N LYS A 16 -0.91 -21.22 -8.76
CA LYS A 16 -0.44 -21.26 -7.37
C LYS A 16 0.45 -20.07 -7.04
N ARG A 17 1.32 -19.66 -7.96
CA ARG A 17 2.18 -18.48 -7.79
C ARG A 17 1.36 -17.20 -7.75
N LEU A 18 0.38 -17.05 -8.66
CA LEU A 18 -0.52 -15.89 -8.67
C LEU A 18 -1.31 -15.78 -7.36
N TYR A 19 -1.82 -16.90 -6.84
CA TYR A 19 -2.58 -16.90 -5.58
C TYR A 19 -1.73 -16.50 -4.37
N HIS A 20 -0.45 -16.89 -4.35
CA HIS A 20 0.47 -16.54 -3.28
C HIS A 20 0.84 -15.05 -3.27
N ASP A 21 0.90 -14.42 -4.44
CA ASP A 21 1.25 -13.00 -4.57
C ASP A 21 0.05 -12.05 -4.38
N MET A 22 -1.14 -12.57 -4.09
CA MET A 22 -2.32 -11.73 -3.89
C MET A 22 -2.37 -11.14 -2.49
N ASN A 23 -2.68 -9.85 -2.42
CA ASN A 23 -3.03 -9.18 -1.18
C ASN A 23 -4.23 -9.90 -0.51
N PRO A 24 -4.10 -10.37 0.75
CA PRO A 24 -5.18 -11.05 1.46
C PRO A 24 -6.31 -10.11 1.91
N ALA A 25 -6.11 -8.78 1.91
CA ALA A 25 -7.10 -7.83 2.39
C ALA A 25 -8.35 -7.82 1.51
N THR A 26 -9.53 -7.77 2.14
CA THR A 26 -10.82 -7.72 1.45
C THR A 26 -11.36 -6.30 1.36
N LEU A 27 -11.19 -5.49 2.40
CA LEU A 27 -11.73 -4.14 2.51
C LEU A 27 -10.64 -3.08 2.35
N SER A 28 -10.98 -2.01 1.63
CA SER A 28 -10.20 -0.78 1.58
C SER A 28 -10.82 0.25 2.51
N GLY A 29 -10.00 1.04 3.20
CA GLY A 29 -10.45 2.14 4.05
C GLY A 29 -9.34 2.74 4.89
N CYS A 30 -9.66 3.86 5.53
CA CYS A 30 -8.82 4.53 6.52
C CYS A 30 -9.63 4.77 7.80
N ILE A 31 -8.92 4.91 8.92
CA ILE A 31 -9.53 5.40 10.17
C ILE A 31 -9.44 6.92 10.23
N ASP A 32 -10.35 7.53 10.99
CA ASP A 32 -10.28 8.96 11.28
C ASP A 32 -9.01 9.27 12.08
N VAL A 33 -8.34 10.37 11.69
CA VAL A 33 -7.15 10.87 12.38
C VAL A 33 -7.50 12.19 13.07
N VAL A 34 -7.23 12.26 14.37
CA VAL A 34 -7.39 13.49 15.15
C VAL A 34 -6.02 14.10 15.40
N VAL A 35 -5.84 15.38 15.06
CA VAL A 35 -4.60 16.14 15.25
C VAL A 35 -4.81 17.26 16.26
N VAL A 36 -3.90 17.39 17.23
CA VAL A 36 -3.95 18.40 18.29
C VAL A 36 -2.65 19.19 18.34
N ARG A 37 -2.77 20.52 18.27
CA ARG A 37 -1.67 21.46 18.47
C ARG A 37 -1.31 21.56 19.95
N GLN A 38 -0.04 21.36 20.28
CA GLN A 38 0.50 21.41 21.63
C GLN A 38 0.95 22.85 22.01
N PRO A 39 1.15 23.14 23.31
CA PRO A 39 1.59 24.47 23.77
C PRO A 39 2.94 24.93 23.20
N ASP A 40 3.82 24.00 22.85
CA ASP A 40 5.12 24.26 22.21
C ASP A 40 5.02 24.47 20.69
N ASN A 41 3.80 24.52 20.15
CA ASN A 41 3.46 24.58 18.72
C ASN A 41 3.73 23.30 17.93
N SER A 42 4.13 22.19 18.58
CA SER A 42 4.18 20.88 17.92
C SER A 42 2.78 20.31 17.68
N PHE A 43 2.68 19.28 16.84
CA PHE A 43 1.44 18.55 16.59
C PHE A 43 1.57 17.11 17.07
N LYS A 44 0.51 16.60 17.67
CA LYS A 44 0.36 15.17 17.99
C LYS A 44 -0.92 14.66 17.38
N CYS A 45 -0.91 13.42 16.92
CA CYS A 45 -2.06 12.80 16.29
C CYS A 45 -2.38 11.43 16.89
N SER A 46 -3.61 10.96 16.65
CA SER A 46 -3.93 9.54 16.76
C SER A 46 -3.16 8.73 15.70
N PRO A 47 -2.97 7.42 15.89
CA PRO A 47 -2.31 6.58 14.89
C PRO A 47 -2.95 6.69 13.50
N PHE A 48 -2.13 6.62 12.46
CA PHE A 48 -2.59 6.48 11.09
C PHE A 48 -2.79 5.00 10.77
N HIS A 49 -3.96 4.64 10.25
CA HIS A 49 -4.21 3.29 9.75
C HIS A 49 -4.98 3.36 8.44
N VAL A 50 -4.33 2.94 7.35
CA VAL A 50 -4.91 2.81 6.02
C VAL A 50 -4.71 1.38 5.56
N ARG A 51 -5.74 0.82 4.95
CA ARG A 51 -5.69 -0.50 4.32
C ARG A 51 -6.26 -0.44 2.92
N PHE A 52 -5.60 -1.12 2.00
CA PHE A 52 -6.05 -1.35 0.64
C PHE A 52 -6.44 -2.81 0.47
N GLY A 53 -7.68 -3.06 0.07
CA GLY A 53 -8.18 -4.39 -0.29
C GLY A 53 -7.69 -4.84 -1.66
N LYS A 54 -7.74 -6.15 -1.90
CA LYS A 54 -7.27 -6.82 -3.12
C LYS A 54 -7.93 -6.35 -4.41
N LEU A 55 -9.17 -5.84 -4.34
CA LEU A 55 -9.87 -5.32 -5.52
C LEU A 55 -9.24 -4.00 -6.02
N GLY A 56 -8.64 -3.22 -5.12
CA GLY A 56 -7.86 -2.04 -5.50
C GLY A 56 -6.39 -2.35 -5.72
N VAL A 57 -5.84 -3.32 -4.96
CA VAL A 57 -4.42 -3.65 -5.00
C VAL A 57 -4.21 -5.16 -5.01
N LEU A 58 -4.15 -5.74 -6.21
CA LEU A 58 -3.94 -7.19 -6.39
C LEU A 58 -2.54 -7.64 -5.96
N ARG A 59 -1.52 -6.80 -6.18
CA ARG A 59 -0.14 -7.01 -5.74
C ARG A 59 0.32 -5.80 -4.94
N SER A 60 0.77 -6.04 -3.72
CA SER A 60 1.14 -5.01 -2.75
C SER A 60 2.62 -4.65 -2.74
N LYS A 61 3.49 -5.51 -3.29
CA LYS A 61 4.93 -5.30 -3.29
C LYS A 61 5.29 -4.02 -4.05
N GLU A 62 6.18 -3.23 -3.46
CA GLU A 62 6.86 -2.09 -4.11
C GLU A 62 5.88 -1.00 -4.60
N LYS A 63 4.81 -0.76 -3.83
CA LYS A 63 3.90 0.36 -4.09
C LYS A 63 4.07 1.47 -3.06
N VAL A 64 4.29 2.67 -3.57
CA VAL A 64 4.19 3.92 -2.81
C VAL A 64 2.75 4.39 -2.76
N VAL A 65 2.40 4.95 -1.61
CA VAL A 65 1.11 5.55 -1.33
C VAL A 65 1.31 7.05 -1.17
N ASP A 66 0.68 7.82 -2.05
CA ASP A 66 0.64 9.27 -2.00
C ASP A 66 -0.49 9.76 -1.11
N ILE A 67 -0.25 10.90 -0.46
CA ILE A 67 -1.20 11.52 0.45
C ILE A 67 -1.62 12.87 -0.12
N GLU A 68 -2.94 13.10 -0.09
CA GLU A 68 -3.53 14.41 -0.36
C GLU A 68 -4.29 14.88 0.87
N ILE A 69 -4.06 16.13 1.25
CA ILE A 69 -4.76 16.81 2.36
C ILE A 69 -5.58 17.94 1.75
N ASN A 70 -6.90 17.90 1.94
CA ASN A 70 -7.83 18.86 1.33
C ASN A 70 -7.73 18.94 -0.21
N GLY A 71 -7.38 17.83 -0.86
CA GLY A 71 -7.19 17.75 -2.32
C GLY A 71 -5.84 18.28 -2.81
N GLU A 72 -4.95 18.70 -1.91
CA GLU A 72 -3.59 19.13 -2.26
C GLU A 72 -2.59 18.03 -1.92
N PRO A 73 -1.70 17.64 -2.87
CA PRO A 73 -0.68 16.63 -2.62
C PRO A 73 0.35 17.16 -1.60
N VAL A 74 0.87 16.25 -0.78
CA VAL A 74 1.95 16.55 0.18
C VAL A 74 3.20 15.72 -0.11
N ASP A 75 4.36 16.27 0.23
CA ASP A 75 5.66 15.58 0.15
C ASP A 75 5.83 14.61 1.32
N LEU A 76 4.91 13.65 1.40
CA LEU A 76 4.87 12.62 2.43
C LEU A 76 4.29 11.35 1.82
N HIS A 77 5.07 10.27 1.88
CA HIS A 77 4.73 9.00 1.26
C HIS A 77 4.63 7.89 2.31
N MET A 78 3.78 6.89 2.04
CA MET A 78 3.76 5.64 2.79
C MET A 78 4.18 4.49 1.87
N LYS A 79 4.63 3.38 2.46
CA LYS A 79 4.81 2.12 1.72
C LYS A 79 3.67 1.17 2.00
N LEU A 80 3.30 0.40 0.99
CA LEU A 80 2.30 -0.65 1.13
C LEU A 80 2.96 -1.97 1.57
N GLY A 81 2.46 -2.54 2.64
CA GLY A 81 2.82 -3.86 3.14
C GLY A 81 2.07 -4.99 2.43
N ASP A 82 2.55 -6.22 2.63
CA ASP A 82 2.03 -7.41 1.96
C ASP A 82 0.55 -7.74 2.28
N ASN A 83 0.02 -7.25 3.40
CA ASN A 83 -1.39 -7.43 3.78
C ASN A 83 -2.25 -6.21 3.43
N GLY A 84 -1.74 -5.31 2.58
CA GLY A 84 -2.43 -4.10 2.15
C GLY A 84 -2.45 -2.98 3.18
N GLU A 85 -1.76 -3.10 4.31
CA GLU A 85 -1.55 -2.02 5.26
C GLU A 85 -0.55 -0.99 4.72
N ALA A 86 -0.85 0.30 4.84
CA ALA A 86 0.12 1.36 4.55
C ALA A 86 0.79 1.83 5.83
N PHE A 87 2.09 2.08 5.78
CA PHE A 87 2.87 2.62 6.90
C PHE A 87 3.89 3.65 6.44
N PHE A 88 4.15 4.65 7.28
CA PHE A 88 5.21 5.62 7.03
C PHE A 88 6.57 4.94 7.11
N VAL A 89 7.46 5.32 6.20
CA VAL A 89 8.85 4.90 6.22
C VAL A 89 9.68 6.13 6.53
N GLU A 90 10.48 6.05 7.57
CA GLU A 90 11.52 7.03 7.84
C GLU A 90 12.68 6.68 6.91
N GLU A 91 12.93 7.53 5.92
CA GLU A 91 14.08 7.37 5.02
C GLU A 91 15.38 7.63 5.80
N LEU A 92 16.20 6.60 5.93
CA LEU A 92 17.62 6.78 6.18
C LEU A 92 18.23 7.14 4.83
N GLU A 93 18.63 8.40 4.62
CA GLU A 93 19.11 8.98 3.36
C GLU A 93 19.73 7.99 2.35
N GLU A 94 18.95 7.45 1.42
CA GLU A 94 19.44 6.84 0.16
C GLU A 94 18.40 7.08 -0.94
N HIS A 95 18.71 8.01 -1.85
CA HIS A 95 17.91 8.36 -3.02
C HIS A 95 17.95 7.23 -4.07
N GLU A 96 16.82 6.57 -4.32
CA GLU A 96 16.56 5.89 -5.60
C GLU A 96 15.21 6.35 -6.17
N VAL A 97 15.23 6.83 -7.41
CA VAL A 97 14.02 7.30 -8.12
C VAL A 97 13.56 6.18 -9.07
N GLY A 98 12.55 5.42 -8.64
CA GLY A 98 11.81 4.46 -9.46
C GLY A 98 10.52 5.06 -9.99
N TYR A 99 10.10 4.67 -11.20
CA TYR A 99 8.73 4.91 -11.67
C TYR A 99 7.83 3.84 -11.05
N GLU A 100 7.08 4.19 -10.00
CA GLU A 100 6.21 3.25 -9.27
C GLU A 100 4.71 3.51 -9.53
N GLU A 101 3.90 2.45 -9.42
CA GLU A 101 2.44 2.56 -9.41
C GLU A 101 1.98 3.15 -8.08
N VAL A 102 1.46 4.39 -8.14
CA VAL A 102 1.05 5.17 -6.97
C VAL A 102 -0.39 4.86 -6.56
N LEU A 103 -0.61 4.74 -5.24
CA LEU A 103 -1.94 4.68 -4.65
C LEU A 103 -2.26 5.99 -3.92
N HIS A 104 -3.38 6.64 -4.23
CA HIS A 104 -3.77 7.89 -3.58
C HIS A 104 -4.63 7.64 -2.34
N VAL A 105 -4.30 8.34 -1.24
CA VAL A 105 -5.13 8.45 -0.04
C VAL A 105 -5.54 9.90 0.15
N CYS A 106 -6.84 10.16 0.04
CA CYS A 106 -7.41 11.43 0.47
C CYS A 106 -7.67 11.39 1.99
N VAL A 107 -6.94 12.21 2.74
CA VAL A 107 -7.27 12.50 4.14
C VAL A 107 -8.09 13.78 4.15
N LEU A 108 -9.40 13.64 4.39
CA LEU A 108 -10.27 14.77 4.67
C LEU A 108 -10.09 15.15 6.13
N VAL A 109 -9.49 16.31 6.40
CA VAL A 109 -9.54 16.97 7.72
C VAL A 109 -10.81 17.80 7.85
#